data_AF-A0AAJ2E1D8-F1
#
_entry.id   AF-A0AAJ2E1D8-F1
#
_cell.length_a   1.000
_cell.length_b   1.000
_cell.length_c   1.000
_cell.angle_alpha   90.00
_cell.angle_beta   90.00
_cell.angle_gamma   90.00
#
_symmetry.space_group_name_H-M   'P 1'
#
loop_
_entity.id
_entity.type
_entity.pdbx_description
1 polymer ?
#
loop_
_entity_poly.entity_id
_entity_poly.type
_entity_poly.pdbx_seq_one_letter_code
_entity_poly.pdbx_strand_id
1 'polypeptide(L)'
;MAPTHKPSSIVLSYAQHEEQLLIHVVETDKLSALTAQVLEAPILLSESDFRLDDEFARELGVSLLNVLALSHPHLSQYMTATQTPLPRDE
;
A
#
# COMPACT_ATOMS: atom_id res chain seq x y z
N MET A 1 -27.39 -12.57 -2.22
CA MET A 1 -27.00 -11.69 -3.34
C MET A 1 -25.79 -10.91 -2.86
N ALA A 2 -24.61 -11.14 -3.42
CA ALA A 2 -23.43 -10.36 -3.05
C ALA A 2 -23.63 -8.92 -3.54
N PRO A 3 -23.33 -7.89 -2.74
CA PRO A 3 -23.38 -6.51 -3.23
C PRO A 3 -22.44 -6.37 -4.42
N THR A 4 -22.96 -5.92 -5.56
CA THR A 4 -22.18 -5.56 -6.74
C THR A 4 -21.39 -4.29 -6.40
N HIS A 5 -20.26 -4.46 -5.71
CA HIS A 5 -19.32 -3.37 -5.50
C HIS A 5 -18.74 -2.97 -6.85
N LYS A 6 -18.87 -1.69 -7.19
CA LYS A 6 -18.15 -1.12 -8.34
C LYS A 6 -16.64 -1.32 -8.12
N PRO A 7 -15.86 -1.49 -9.19
CA PRO A 7 -14.40 -1.47 -9.10
C PRO A 7 -13.94 -0.25 -8.31
N SER A 8 -13.16 -0.53 -7.28
CA SER A 8 -12.71 0.47 -6.31
C SER A 8 -11.20 0.39 -6.19
N SER A 9 -10.57 1.55 -6.09
CA SER A 9 -9.14 1.73 -5.84
C SER A 9 -8.94 2.33 -4.46
N ILE A 10 -7.76 2.11 -3.87
CA ILE A 10 -7.41 2.62 -2.54
C ILE A 10 -6.32 3.67 -2.67
N VAL A 11 -6.48 4.79 -1.94
CA VAL A 11 -5.43 5.80 -1.76
C VAL A 11 -5.06 5.84 -0.29
N LEU A 12 -3.79 5.60 0.01
CA LEU A 12 -3.21 5.76 1.35
C LEU A 12 -2.50 7.12 1.43
N SER A 13 -2.76 7.87 2.50
CA SER A 13 -2.12 9.16 2.77
C SER A 13 -1.85 9.32 4.26
N TYR A 14 -0.98 10.27 4.61
CA TYR A 14 -0.66 10.60 5.99
C TYR A 14 -1.14 12.02 6.32
N ALA A 15 -1.96 12.15 7.36
CA ALA A 15 -2.43 13.42 7.90
C ALA A 15 -1.51 13.83 9.06
N GLN A 16 -0.56 14.73 8.76
CA GLN A 16 0.53 15.04 9.68
C GLN A 16 0.08 15.72 10.98
N HIS A 17 -0.96 16.56 10.95
CA HIS A 17 -1.42 17.27 12.15
C HIS A 17 -2.14 16.34 13.13
N GLU A 18 -2.86 15.36 12.60
CA GLU A 18 -3.66 14.40 13.35
C GLU A 18 -2.90 13.10 13.64
N GLU A 19 -1.66 12.97 13.13
CA GLU A 19 -0.79 11.79 13.20
C GLU A 19 -1.48 10.50 12.74
N GLN A 20 -2.24 10.57 11.64
CA GLN A 20 -3.09 9.49 11.17
C GLN A 20 -2.79 9.04 9.75
N LEU A 21 -2.93 7.73 9.51
CA LEU A 21 -3.02 7.17 8.16
C LEU A 21 -4.48 7.20 7.71
N LEU A 22 -4.71 7.76 6.52
CA LEU A 22 -6.03 7.83 5.90
C LEU A 22 -6.10 6.88 4.71
N ILE A 23 -7.06 5.96 4.76
CA ILE A 23 -7.39 5.03 3.68
C ILE A 23 -8.66 5.55 3.00
N HIS A 24 -8.54 5.93 1.74
CA HIS A 24 -9.67 6.38 0.92
C HIS A 24 -10.02 5.31 -0.09
N VAL A 25 -11.31 4.97 -0.19
CA VAL A 25 -11.84 4.10 -1.24
C VAL A 25 -12.44 4.99 -2.32
N VAL A 26 -11.94 4.87 -3.55
CA VAL A 26 -12.28 5.74 -4.68
C VAL A 26 -12.73 4.86 -5.85
N GLU A 27 -13.76 5.27 -6.60
CA GLU A 27 -14.13 4.56 -7.83
C GLU A 27 -12.95 4.58 -8.82
N THR A 28 -12.59 3.42 -9.37
CA THR A 28 -11.37 3.28 -10.20
C THR A 28 -11.33 4.25 -11.38
N ASP A 29 -12.48 4.48 -12.04
CA ASP A 29 -12.58 5.41 -13.17
C ASP A 29 -12.18 6.84 -12.78
N LYS A 30 -12.53 7.28 -11.56
CA LYS A 30 -12.15 8.61 -11.06
C LYS A 30 -10.67 8.71 -10.75
N LEU A 31 -10.05 7.62 -10.29
CA LEU A 31 -8.63 7.60 -9.98
C LEU A 31 -7.77 7.52 -11.26
N SER A 32 -8.26 6.88 -12.32
CA SER A 32 -7.53 6.66 -13.57
C SER A 32 -6.96 7.95 -14.20
N ALA A 33 -7.72 9.05 -14.18
CA ALA A 33 -7.28 10.34 -14.69
C ALA A 33 -6.13 10.95 -13.86
N LEU A 34 -6.12 10.69 -12.54
CA LEU A 34 -5.06 11.14 -11.65
C LEU A 34 -3.79 10.31 -11.84
N THR A 35 -3.93 8.99 -11.99
CA THR A 35 -2.78 8.08 -12.10
C THR A 35 -2.12 8.08 -13.48
N ALA A 36 -2.79 8.60 -14.52
CA ALA A 36 -2.24 8.67 -15.87
C ALA A 36 -0.95 9.52 -16.01
N GLN A 37 -0.64 10.36 -15.01
CA GLN A 37 0.49 11.30 -15.04
C GLN A 37 1.48 11.09 -13.88
N VAL A 38 1.34 10.02 -13.10
CA VAL A 38 2.22 9.75 -11.95
C VAL A 38 3.09 8.53 -12.22
N LEU A 39 4.17 8.41 -11.46
CA LEU A 39 5.06 7.24 -11.52
C LEU A 39 4.32 6.00 -11.01
N GLU A 40 4.33 4.94 -11.82
CA GLU A 40 3.77 3.64 -11.47
C GLU A 40 4.90 2.69 -11.06
N ALA A 41 4.75 2.04 -9.92
CA ALA A 41 5.62 0.96 -9.47
C ALA A 41 4.77 -0.32 -9.37
N PRO A 42 4.71 -1.12 -10.45
CA PRO A 42 3.85 -2.31 -10.48
C PRO A 42 4.40 -3.40 -9.55
N ILE A 43 3.51 -4.02 -8.78
CA ILE A 43 3.79 -5.24 -8.01
C ILE A 43 3.23 -6.41 -8.80
N LEU A 44 4.11 -7.23 -9.37
CA LEU A 44 3.71 -8.34 -10.21
C LEU A 44 3.40 -9.57 -9.35
N LEU A 45 2.15 -10.01 -9.34
CA LEU A 45 1.74 -11.19 -8.54
C LEU A 45 2.48 -12.48 -8.91
N SER A 46 2.98 -12.57 -10.14
CA SER A 46 3.81 -13.69 -10.59
C SER A 46 5.15 -13.79 -9.83
N GLU A 47 5.67 -12.71 -9.28
CA GLU A 47 6.90 -12.72 -8.48
C GLU A 47 6.67 -13.28 -7.07
N SER A 48 5.40 -13.37 -6.64
CA SER A 48 4.98 -13.93 -5.35
C SER A 48 4.29 -15.28 -5.50
N ASP A 49 4.47 -15.99 -6.63
CA ASP A 49 3.76 -17.24 -6.95
C ASP A 49 2.23 -17.11 -6.83
N PHE A 50 1.69 -15.90 -7.04
CA PHE A 50 0.28 -15.55 -6.81
C PHE A 50 -0.20 -15.80 -5.37
N ARG A 51 0.71 -15.87 -4.40
CA ARG A 51 0.41 -16.02 -2.97
C ARG A 51 0.39 -14.65 -2.32
N LEU A 52 -0.79 -14.28 -1.82
CA LEU A 52 -1.00 -13.08 -1.01
C LEU A 52 -1.08 -13.51 0.47
N ASP A 53 -0.01 -14.13 0.95
CA ASP A 53 0.07 -14.63 2.33
C ASP A 53 0.49 -13.51 3.31
N ASP A 54 0.65 -13.89 4.58
CA ASP A 54 0.99 -12.95 5.65
C ASP A 54 2.32 -12.23 5.37
N GLU A 55 3.28 -12.92 4.74
CA GLU A 55 4.57 -12.33 4.39
C GLU A 55 4.43 -11.30 3.27
N PHE A 56 3.68 -11.65 2.20
CA PHE A 56 3.36 -10.69 1.15
C PHE A 56 2.64 -9.45 1.70
N ALA A 57 1.61 -9.64 2.54
CA ALA A 57 0.84 -8.54 3.11
C ALA A 57 1.73 -7.62 3.97
N ARG A 58 2.67 -8.21 4.70
CA ARG A 58 3.65 -7.49 5.52
C ARG A 58 4.65 -6.70 4.68
N GLU A 59 5.24 -7.31 3.67
CA GLU A 59 6.16 -6.64 2.73
C GLU A 59 5.48 -5.48 2.00
N LEU A 60 4.25 -5.68 1.54
CA LEU A 60 3.43 -4.63 0.93
C LEU A 60 3.23 -3.46 1.89
N GLY A 61 2.82 -3.74 3.14
CA GLY A 61 2.62 -2.73 4.17
C GLY A 61 3.89 -1.93 4.47
N VAL A 62 5.03 -2.62 4.66
CA VAL A 62 6.34 -1.98 4.89
C VAL A 62 6.72 -1.09 3.71
N SER A 63 6.54 -1.57 2.49
CA SER A 63 6.86 -0.84 1.27
C SER A 63 6.05 0.46 1.15
N LEU A 64 4.74 0.40 1.39
CA LEU A 64 3.86 1.57 1.37
C LEU A 64 4.25 2.59 2.45
N LEU A 65 4.57 2.13 3.67
CA LEU A 65 5.00 3.01 4.76
C LEU A 65 6.36 3.66 4.46
N ASN A 66 7.31 2.93 3.88
CA ASN A 66 8.60 3.46 3.47
C ASN A 66 8.44 4.56 2.41
N VAL A 67 7.57 4.35 1.43
CA VAL A 67 7.26 5.37 0.41
C VAL A 67 6.65 6.62 1.05
N LEU A 68 5.72 6.47 1.98
CA LEU A 68 5.15 7.62 2.71
C LEU A 68 6.20 8.37 3.54
N ALA A 69 7.14 7.64 4.15
CA ALA A 69 8.21 8.22 4.96
C ALA A 69 9.20 9.06 4.14
N LEU A 70 9.33 8.83 2.82
CA LEU A 70 10.14 9.70 1.94
C LEU A 70 9.62 11.14 1.94
N SER A 71 8.30 11.32 1.94
CA SER A 71 7.65 12.64 1.98
C SER A 71 7.35 13.11 3.41
N HIS A 72 7.24 12.19 4.37
CA HIS A 72 6.96 12.47 5.78
C HIS A 72 7.99 11.80 6.69
N PRO A 73 9.22 12.31 6.80
CA PRO A 73 10.32 11.62 7.51
C PRO A 73 10.05 11.34 8.99
N HIS A 74 9.20 12.15 9.64
CA HIS A 74 8.78 11.95 11.02
C HIS A 74 8.05 10.59 11.20
N LEU A 75 7.41 10.08 10.16
CA LEU A 75 6.71 8.79 10.19
C LEU A 75 7.65 7.62 10.53
N SER A 76 8.93 7.71 10.12
CA SER A 76 9.94 6.67 10.37
C SER A 76 10.13 6.35 11.85
N GLN A 77 9.89 7.29 12.78
CA GLN A 77 10.05 7.01 14.22
C GLN A 77 8.96 6.09 14.77
N TYR A 78 7.82 5.99 14.09
CA TYR A 78 6.72 5.11 14.48
C TYR A 78 6.80 3.74 13.76
N MET A 79 7.78 3.56 12.86
CA MET A 79 7.94 2.32 12.08
C MET A 79 8.85 1.33 12.81
N THR A 80 8.27 0.28 13.38
CA THR A 80 9.01 -0.84 13.98
C THR A 80 8.95 -2.12 13.13
N ALA A 81 8.35 -2.04 11.95
CA ALA A 81 8.19 -3.19 11.07
C ALA A 81 9.54 -3.65 10.50
N THR A 82 9.71 -4.96 10.38
CA THR A 82 10.93 -5.56 9.81
C THR A 82 11.07 -5.14 8.35
N GLN A 83 12.22 -4.55 8.02
CA GLN A 83 12.50 -3.98 6.69
C GLN A 83 12.97 -5.02 5.67
N THR A 84 13.36 -6.20 6.15
CA THR A 84 13.83 -7.31 5.32
C THR A 84 12.80 -8.45 5.31
N PRO A 85 12.77 -9.25 4.24
CA PRO A 85 11.94 -10.45 4.18
C PRO A 85 12.16 -11.33 5.42
N LEU A 86 11.10 -11.94 5.94
CA LEU A 86 11.27 -12.98 6.95
C LEU A 86 11.85 -14.23 6.29
N PRO A 87 12.61 -15.03 7.06
CA PRO A 87 12.90 -16.39 6.65
C PRO A 87 11.59 -17.11 6.31
N ARG A 88 11.52 -17.72 5.14
CA ARG A 88 10.43 -18.64 4.83
C ARG A 88 10.79 -19.96 5.52
N ASP A 89 9.96 -20.39 6.47
CA ASP A 89 10.07 -21.74 7.01
C ASP A 89 9.82 -22.74 5.85
N GLU A 90 10.81 -23.59 5.56
CA GLU A 90 10.75 -24.66 4.54
C GLU A 90 9.82 -25.82 4.95
#